data_AF-A0A0G3UX95-F1
#
_entry.id   AF-A0A0G3UX95-F1
#
_cell.length_a   1.000
_cell.length_b   1.000
_cell.length_c   1.000
_cell.angle_alpha   90.00
_cell.angle_beta   90.00
_cell.angle_gamma   90.00
#
_symmetry.space_group_name_H-M   'P 1'
#
loop_
_entity.id
_entity.type
_entity.pdbx_description
1 polymer ?
#
loop_
_entity_poly.entity_id
_entity_poly.type
_entity_poly.pdbx_seq_one_letter_code
_entity_poly.pdbx_strand_id
1 'polypeptide(L)'
;MTPKPTLTERRSPWVVFTSRADPWLASETAALVQRNGLVLRLDGREMRDAASVFRTFARELSFVGYFGHNWMALVDCLQDWHGPGHGNQDIAILIDHADDLLDADFLGMLVSVFVDAAFKSNLRLDADGELYEWRQRIAQHFIFLLDHTAPAAFTETAARGMDVAVALSEGRLLATLTEWPGSDPGSAPWTAGPLAFADDEILNGLIMQGIELFRDNLRCSIHEAMDIFQSRYECLRRERPADFTVSRAEYGKGFYS
;
A
#
# COMPACT_ATOMS: atom_id res chain seq x y z
N MET A 1 8.27 -17.34 -2.02
CA MET A 1 9.13 -16.21 -1.60
C MET A 1 8.60 -15.00 -2.35
N THR A 2 8.08 -13.99 -1.66
CA THR A 2 7.52 -12.79 -2.30
C THR A 2 8.65 -12.04 -3.02
N PRO A 3 8.50 -11.66 -4.31
CA PRO A 3 9.56 -10.97 -5.03
C PRO A 3 9.92 -9.66 -4.35
N LYS A 4 11.22 -9.34 -4.33
CA LYS A 4 11.69 -8.04 -3.84
C LYS A 4 11.12 -6.94 -4.74
N PRO A 5 10.46 -5.90 -4.17
CA PRO A 5 9.94 -4.80 -4.96
C PRO A 5 11.08 -4.05 -5.66
N THR A 6 10.81 -3.51 -6.85
CA THR A 6 11.73 -2.65 -7.59
C THR A 6 10.95 -1.57 -8.32
N LEU A 7 11.55 -0.39 -8.44
CA LEU A 7 10.90 0.76 -9.09
C LEU A 7 11.21 0.85 -10.60
N THR A 8 12.06 -0.05 -11.11
CA THR A 8 12.53 0.00 -12.52
C THR A 8 11.97 -1.10 -13.41
N GLU A 9 11.28 -2.08 -12.82
CA GLU A 9 10.65 -3.15 -13.57
C GLU A 9 9.15 -2.94 -13.67
N ARG A 10 8.56 -3.53 -14.70
CA ARG A 10 7.13 -3.45 -15.00
C ARG A 10 6.36 -4.64 -14.42
N ARG A 11 6.61 -4.92 -13.14
CA ARG A 11 6.09 -6.09 -12.44
C ARG A 11 5.68 -5.75 -11.02
N SER A 12 4.80 -6.56 -10.46
CA SER A 12 4.27 -6.41 -9.12
C SER A 12 5.40 -6.62 -8.08
N PRO A 13 5.24 -6.08 -6.85
CA PRO A 13 4.11 -5.28 -6.34
C PRO A 13 4.11 -3.82 -6.85
N TRP A 14 2.92 -3.22 -6.93
CA TRP A 14 2.71 -1.88 -7.49
C TRP A 14 2.78 -0.76 -6.45
N VAL A 15 2.36 -1.09 -5.23
CA VAL A 15 2.32 -0.18 -4.09
C VAL A 15 3.16 -0.76 -2.96
N VAL A 16 3.97 0.08 -2.32
CA VAL A 16 4.84 -0.31 -1.21
C VAL A 16 4.66 0.67 -0.06
N PHE A 17 4.40 0.17 1.15
CA PHE A 17 4.58 0.93 2.37
C PHE A 17 5.93 0.52 2.98
N THR A 18 6.76 1.52 3.28
CA THR A 18 8.06 1.29 3.90
C THR A 18 8.42 2.44 4.83
N SER A 19 9.35 2.18 5.77
CA SER A 19 9.94 3.21 6.59
C SER A 19 10.78 4.16 5.73
N ARG A 20 10.76 5.46 6.05
CA ARG A 20 11.65 6.46 5.45
C ARG A 20 13.14 6.11 5.62
N ALA A 21 13.49 5.31 6.63
CA ALA A 21 14.85 4.87 6.89
C ALA A 21 15.27 3.61 6.10
N ASP A 22 14.36 2.99 5.34
CA ASP A 22 14.66 1.77 4.57
C ASP A 22 15.67 2.08 3.43
N PRO A 23 16.89 1.48 3.48
CA PRO A 23 17.91 1.72 2.46
C PRO A 23 17.49 1.27 1.05
N TRP A 24 16.51 0.37 0.93
CA TRP A 24 15.95 -0.05 -0.34
C TRP A 24 15.43 1.14 -1.16
N LEU A 25 14.75 2.10 -0.52
CA LEU A 25 14.15 3.23 -1.22
C LEU A 25 15.20 4.11 -1.90
N ALA A 26 16.27 4.44 -1.18
CA ALA A 26 17.36 5.26 -1.72
C ALA A 26 18.04 4.57 -2.91
N SER A 27 18.24 3.25 -2.83
CA SER A 27 18.81 2.46 -3.92
C SER A 27 17.90 2.44 -5.15
N GLU A 28 16.62 2.15 -4.99
CA GLU A 28 15.69 2.03 -6.12
C GLU A 28 15.38 3.38 -6.78
N THR A 29 15.22 4.45 -6.00
CA THR A 29 15.01 5.80 -6.54
C THR A 29 16.25 6.28 -7.32
N ALA A 30 17.46 6.01 -6.82
CA ALA A 30 18.68 6.30 -7.55
C ALA A 30 18.78 5.51 -8.86
N ALA A 31 18.44 4.22 -8.85
CA ALA A 31 18.43 3.38 -10.04
C ALA A 31 17.40 3.87 -11.08
N LEU A 32 16.22 4.28 -10.63
CA LEU A 32 15.17 4.85 -11.49
C LEU A 32 15.66 6.14 -12.17
N VAL A 33 16.20 7.08 -11.40
CA VAL A 33 16.72 8.35 -11.93
C VAL A 33 17.88 8.12 -12.90
N GLN A 34 18.79 7.18 -12.61
CA GLN A 34 19.89 6.82 -13.53
C GLN A 34 19.39 6.30 -14.88
N ARG A 35 18.19 5.72 -14.92
CA ARG A 35 17.51 5.26 -16.14
C ARG A 35 16.61 6.33 -16.78
N ASN A 36 16.81 7.59 -16.42
CA ASN A 36 15.98 8.71 -16.85
C ASN A 36 14.51 8.57 -16.40
N GLY A 37 14.26 7.93 -15.27
CA GLY A 37 12.96 7.90 -14.61
C GLY A 37 12.75 9.10 -13.68
N LEU A 38 11.50 9.32 -13.28
CA LEU A 38 11.05 10.43 -12.46
C LEU A 38 10.68 9.96 -11.05
N VAL A 39 11.04 10.75 -10.05
CA VAL A 39 10.60 10.55 -8.65
C VAL A 39 9.86 11.80 -8.20
N LEU A 40 8.59 11.65 -7.88
CA LEU A 40 7.75 12.73 -7.35
C LEU A 40 7.44 12.47 -5.89
N ARG A 41 7.26 13.57 -5.14
CA ARG A 41 6.96 13.51 -3.71
C ARG A 41 5.73 14.35 -3.42
N LEU A 42 4.78 13.77 -2.72
CA LEU A 42 3.55 14.42 -2.26
C LEU A 42 3.50 14.31 -0.74
N ASP A 43 2.91 15.30 -0.06
CA ASP A 43 2.78 15.29 1.40
C ASP A 43 1.42 14.71 1.83
N GLY A 44 1.44 13.59 2.54
CA GLY A 44 0.25 12.93 3.08
C GLY A 44 -0.55 13.82 4.04
N ARG A 45 0.08 14.81 4.69
CA ARG A 45 -0.59 15.77 5.58
C ARG A 45 -1.57 16.70 4.86
N GLU A 46 -1.38 16.88 3.56
CA GLU A 46 -2.29 17.64 2.69
C GLU A 46 -3.51 16.81 2.25
N MET A 47 -3.48 15.50 2.45
CA MET A 47 -4.49 14.55 1.98
C MET A 47 -5.41 14.09 3.12
N ARG A 48 -6.21 15.01 3.67
CA ARG A 48 -7.08 14.74 4.85
C ARG A 48 -8.44 14.14 4.49
N ASP A 49 -8.84 14.30 3.24
CA ASP A 49 -10.09 13.82 2.66
C ASP A 49 -9.92 13.58 1.14
N ALA A 50 -10.88 12.90 0.52
CA ALA A 50 -10.85 12.60 -0.91
C ALA A 50 -10.65 13.86 -1.79
N ALA A 51 -11.31 14.97 -1.47
CA ALA A 51 -11.20 16.20 -2.26
C ALA A 51 -9.79 16.79 -2.19
N SER A 52 -9.15 16.72 -1.02
CA SER A 52 -7.77 17.15 -0.82
C SER A 52 -6.75 16.24 -1.51
N VAL A 53 -6.99 14.93 -1.59
CA VAL A 53 -6.21 14.00 -2.44
C VAL A 53 -6.26 14.46 -3.89
N PHE A 54 -7.47 14.63 -4.45
CA PHE A 54 -7.65 15.05 -5.83
C PHE A 54 -6.95 16.37 -6.14
N ARG A 55 -7.07 17.35 -5.23
CA ARG A 55 -6.42 18.65 -5.38
C ARG A 55 -4.90 18.56 -5.36
N THR A 56 -4.34 17.74 -4.47
CA THR A 56 -2.90 17.54 -4.34
C THR A 56 -2.34 16.89 -5.59
N PHE A 57 -2.96 15.80 -6.06
CA PHE A 57 -2.53 15.13 -7.29
C PHE A 57 -2.65 16.05 -8.52
N ALA A 58 -3.78 16.73 -8.69
CA ALA A 58 -3.95 17.63 -9.82
C ALA A 58 -2.91 18.77 -9.85
N ARG A 59 -2.55 19.29 -8.67
CA ARG A 59 -1.52 20.34 -8.53
C ARG A 59 -0.13 19.80 -8.85
N GLU A 60 0.30 18.75 -8.15
CA GLU A 60 1.69 18.24 -8.24
C GLU A 60 1.98 17.58 -9.59
N LEU A 61 0.98 16.92 -10.18
CA LEU A 61 1.11 16.27 -11.48
C LEU A 61 0.62 17.18 -12.62
N SER A 62 0.21 18.42 -12.33
CA SER A 62 -0.29 19.38 -13.33
C SER A 62 -1.36 18.77 -14.26
N PHE A 63 -2.34 18.08 -13.69
CA PHE A 63 -3.45 17.51 -14.47
C PHE A 63 -4.21 18.63 -15.22
N VAL A 64 -4.66 18.32 -16.44
CA VAL A 64 -5.35 19.28 -17.30
C VAL A 64 -6.68 19.68 -16.65
N GLY A 65 -7.12 20.93 -16.84
CA GLY A 65 -8.22 21.57 -16.11
C GLY A 65 -9.62 20.95 -16.21
N TYR A 66 -9.80 19.86 -16.96
CA TYR A 66 -11.04 19.07 -16.99
C TYR A 66 -11.00 17.82 -16.09
N PHE A 67 -9.98 17.68 -15.24
CA PHE A 67 -9.90 16.60 -14.24
C PHE A 67 -11.22 16.48 -13.44
N GLY A 68 -11.82 15.30 -13.46
CA GLY A 68 -13.16 15.06 -12.91
C GLY A 68 -13.28 15.07 -11.39
N HIS A 69 -12.19 15.28 -10.64
CA HIS A 69 -12.15 15.34 -9.17
C HIS A 69 -12.87 14.17 -8.48
N ASN A 70 -12.65 12.96 -8.98
CA ASN A 70 -13.17 11.72 -8.42
C ASN A 70 -12.15 10.58 -8.61
N TRP A 71 -12.37 9.45 -7.93
CA TRP A 71 -11.42 8.32 -7.93
C TRP A 71 -11.17 7.72 -9.33
N MET A 72 -12.21 7.63 -10.17
CA MET A 72 -12.07 7.10 -11.53
C MET A 72 -11.27 8.05 -12.41
N ALA A 73 -11.59 9.35 -12.34
CA ALA A 73 -10.79 10.36 -13.02
C ALA A 73 -9.33 10.37 -12.55
N LEU A 74 -9.05 9.99 -11.29
CA LEU A 74 -7.68 9.90 -10.77
C LEU A 74 -6.95 8.69 -11.35
N VAL A 75 -7.59 7.51 -11.44
CA VAL A 75 -7.03 6.35 -12.17
C VAL A 75 -6.71 6.77 -13.60
N ASP A 76 -7.69 7.35 -14.30
CA ASP A 76 -7.55 7.78 -15.69
C ASP A 76 -6.39 8.76 -15.86
N CYS A 77 -6.30 9.78 -15.00
CA CYS A 77 -5.21 10.73 -15.07
C CYS A 77 -3.86 10.08 -14.76
N LEU A 78 -3.75 9.18 -13.76
CA LEU A 78 -2.50 8.54 -13.38
C LEU A 78 -1.99 7.57 -14.44
N GLN A 79 -2.89 6.82 -15.08
CA GLN A 79 -2.53 5.98 -16.20
C GLN A 79 -2.23 6.81 -17.44
N ASP A 80 -3.03 7.84 -17.77
CA ASP A 80 -2.93 8.67 -18.98
C ASP A 80 -1.92 9.81 -18.88
N TRP A 81 -1.28 9.96 -17.73
CA TRP A 81 -0.33 11.04 -17.50
C TRP A 81 0.91 11.00 -18.40
N HIS A 82 1.16 9.83 -19.00
CA HIS A 82 2.24 9.61 -19.96
C HIS A 82 2.03 10.46 -21.22
N GLY A 83 3.11 11.07 -21.72
CA GLY A 83 3.08 11.99 -22.85
C GLY A 83 3.04 13.46 -22.40
N PRO A 84 1.88 14.16 -22.41
CA PRO A 84 1.81 15.60 -22.11
C PRO A 84 2.25 16.00 -20.69
N GLY A 85 2.26 15.06 -19.73
CA GLY A 85 2.70 15.29 -18.35
C GLY A 85 4.22 15.16 -18.21
N HIS A 86 4.71 13.92 -18.14
CA HIS A 86 6.15 13.62 -17.92
C HIS A 86 6.81 12.83 -19.09
N GLY A 87 6.20 12.85 -20.28
CA GLY A 87 6.68 12.06 -21.41
C GLY A 87 6.52 10.55 -21.17
N ASN A 88 7.49 9.75 -21.64
CA ASN A 88 7.48 8.28 -21.51
C ASN A 88 8.47 7.79 -20.43
N GLN A 89 8.71 8.59 -19.41
CA GLN A 89 9.63 8.24 -18.32
C GLN A 89 8.97 7.26 -17.34
N ASP A 90 9.69 6.23 -16.93
CA ASP A 90 9.33 5.42 -15.76
C ASP A 90 9.23 6.33 -14.52
N ILE A 91 8.29 6.05 -13.61
CA ILE A 91 7.94 6.97 -12.53
C ILE A 91 7.66 6.25 -11.20
N ALA A 92 8.15 6.87 -10.12
CA ALA A 92 7.78 6.53 -8.75
C ALA A 92 7.17 7.75 -8.05
N ILE A 93 6.00 7.57 -7.43
CA ILE A 93 5.31 8.60 -6.66
C ILE A 93 5.40 8.24 -5.17
N LEU A 94 6.07 9.07 -4.40
CA LEU A 94 6.31 8.89 -2.97
C LEU A 94 5.34 9.79 -2.19
N ILE A 95 4.57 9.20 -1.28
CA ILE A 95 3.71 9.89 -0.33
C ILE A 95 4.48 9.99 0.98
N ASP A 96 5.02 11.16 1.25
CA ASP A 96 5.66 11.50 2.52
C ASP A 96 4.65 11.61 3.65
N HIS A 97 5.09 11.39 4.89
CA HIS A 97 4.23 11.51 6.08
C HIS A 97 2.95 10.68 5.95
N ALA A 98 3.08 9.47 5.38
CA ALA A 98 1.93 8.61 5.10
C ALA A 98 1.29 8.04 6.38
N ASP A 99 1.96 8.14 7.53
CA ASP A 99 1.39 7.83 8.85
C ASP A 99 0.05 8.55 9.08
N ASP A 100 -0.08 9.80 8.61
CA ASP A 100 -1.29 10.62 8.77
C ASP A 100 -2.49 10.11 7.96
N LEU A 101 -2.29 9.11 7.10
CA LEU A 101 -3.33 8.46 6.31
C LEU A 101 -3.86 7.17 6.94
N LEU A 102 -3.24 6.66 8.02
CA LEU A 102 -3.59 5.35 8.60
C LEU A 102 -5.08 5.23 8.95
N ASP A 103 -5.63 6.29 9.55
CA ASP A 103 -7.02 6.36 10.01
C ASP A 103 -7.96 6.99 8.98
N ALA A 104 -7.46 7.32 7.78
CA ALA A 104 -8.30 7.89 6.74
C ALA A 104 -9.26 6.85 6.16
N ASP A 105 -10.57 7.11 6.23
CA ASP A 105 -11.61 6.20 5.73
C ASP A 105 -11.47 5.85 4.24
N PHE A 106 -10.76 6.68 3.47
CA PHE A 106 -10.53 6.48 2.04
C PHE A 106 -9.22 5.75 1.72
N LEU A 107 -8.35 5.42 2.69
CA LEU A 107 -7.03 4.86 2.43
C LEU A 107 -7.09 3.56 1.60
N GLY A 108 -8.01 2.64 1.91
CA GLY A 108 -8.19 1.42 1.11
C GLY A 108 -8.56 1.72 -0.34
N MET A 109 -9.44 2.70 -0.58
CA MET A 109 -9.81 3.16 -1.92
C MET A 109 -8.61 3.79 -2.66
N LEU A 110 -7.80 4.58 -1.95
CA LEU A 110 -6.59 5.17 -2.52
C LEU A 110 -5.58 4.11 -2.95
N VAL A 111 -5.36 3.08 -2.13
CA VAL A 111 -4.49 1.95 -2.47
C VAL A 111 -5.02 1.21 -3.69
N SER A 112 -6.33 0.97 -3.78
CA SER A 112 -6.97 0.35 -4.94
C SER A 112 -6.74 1.17 -6.22
N VAL A 113 -6.92 2.49 -6.16
CA VAL A 113 -6.66 3.40 -7.29
C VAL A 113 -5.20 3.34 -7.74
N PHE A 114 -4.24 3.33 -6.80
CA PHE A 114 -2.82 3.25 -7.14
C PHE A 114 -2.44 1.90 -7.74
N VAL A 115 -2.96 0.82 -7.18
CA VAL A 115 -2.78 -0.54 -7.67
C VAL A 115 -3.32 -0.67 -9.10
N ASP A 116 -4.52 -0.16 -9.38
CA ASP A 116 -5.16 -0.20 -10.70
C ASP A 116 -4.41 0.66 -11.73
N ALA A 117 -4.12 1.92 -11.40
CA ALA A 117 -3.38 2.82 -12.28
C ALA A 117 -1.99 2.27 -12.64
N ALA A 118 -1.26 1.75 -11.65
CA ALA A 118 0.03 1.12 -11.88
C ALA A 118 -0.12 -0.13 -12.75
N PHE A 119 -1.06 -1.03 -12.47
CA PHE A 119 -1.29 -2.22 -13.29
C PHE A 119 -1.52 -1.86 -14.76
N LYS A 120 -2.39 -0.89 -15.04
CA LYS A 120 -2.70 -0.43 -16.41
C LYS A 120 -1.47 0.18 -17.09
N SER A 121 -0.73 1.07 -16.42
CA SER A 121 0.51 1.67 -16.95
C SER A 121 1.62 0.66 -17.25
N ASN A 122 1.83 -0.28 -16.33
CA ASN A 122 2.92 -1.27 -16.42
C ASN A 122 2.66 -2.29 -17.54
N LEU A 123 1.39 -2.62 -17.81
CA LEU A 123 1.00 -3.61 -18.81
C LEU A 123 0.58 -3.03 -20.18
N ARG A 124 0.46 -1.70 -20.31
CA ARG A 124 -0.11 -0.98 -21.47
C ARG A 124 -1.60 -1.26 -21.68
N LEU A 125 -2.37 -1.11 -20.62
CA LEU A 125 -3.81 -1.17 -20.71
C LEU A 125 -4.37 0.25 -20.81
N ASP A 126 -5.50 0.40 -21.48
CA ASP A 126 -6.34 1.59 -21.42
C ASP A 126 -7.26 1.55 -20.19
N ALA A 127 -8.16 2.54 -20.07
CA ALA A 127 -9.09 2.65 -18.96
C ALA A 127 -10.01 1.44 -18.80
N ASP A 128 -10.35 0.78 -19.90
CA ASP A 128 -11.21 -0.38 -19.95
C ASP A 128 -10.44 -1.69 -19.68
N GLY A 129 -9.11 -1.62 -19.52
CA GLY A 129 -8.25 -2.77 -19.29
C GLY A 129 -7.81 -3.48 -20.57
N GLU A 130 -7.99 -2.86 -21.74
CA GLU A 130 -7.64 -3.43 -23.04
C GLU A 130 -6.25 -2.98 -23.48
N LEU A 131 -5.55 -3.84 -24.23
CA LEU A 131 -4.20 -3.54 -24.70
C LEU A 131 -4.18 -2.33 -25.64
N TYR A 132 -3.46 -1.30 -25.25
CA TYR A 132 -3.29 -0.10 -26.06
C TYR A 132 -1.96 -0.14 -26.83
N GLU A 133 -2.02 -0.64 -28.08
CA GLU A 133 -0.84 -0.96 -28.91
C GLU A 133 0.07 0.23 -29.23
N TRP A 134 -0.45 1.45 -29.18
CA TRP A 134 0.30 2.67 -29.48
C TRP A 134 1.05 3.25 -28.28
N ARG A 135 0.81 2.69 -27.09
CA ARG A 135 1.40 3.13 -25.82
C ARG A 135 2.68 2.37 -25.48
N GLN A 136 3.66 3.01 -24.88
CA GLN A 136 4.81 2.32 -24.28
C GLN A 136 4.46 1.83 -22.87
N ARG A 137 5.08 0.72 -22.42
CA ARG A 137 4.96 0.28 -21.02
C ARG A 137 5.77 1.20 -20.14
N ILE A 138 5.16 1.73 -19.11
CA ILE A 138 5.83 2.64 -18.19
C ILE A 138 5.78 2.01 -16.81
N ALA A 139 6.96 1.83 -16.21
CA ALA A 139 7.04 1.40 -14.83
C ALA A 139 6.46 2.52 -13.97
N GLN A 140 5.31 2.29 -13.36
CA GLN A 140 4.66 3.22 -12.44
C GLN A 140 4.49 2.52 -11.10
N HIS A 141 5.04 3.14 -10.06
CA HIS A 141 5.05 2.61 -8.69
C HIS A 141 4.66 3.68 -7.69
N PHE A 142 3.95 3.29 -6.63
CA PHE A 142 3.55 4.19 -5.55
C PHE A 142 4.15 3.74 -4.22
N ILE A 143 4.65 4.69 -3.44
CA ILE A 143 5.33 4.39 -2.19
C ILE A 143 4.77 5.26 -1.08
N PHE A 144 4.21 4.64 -0.04
CA PHE A 144 3.85 5.31 1.20
C PHE A 144 5.06 5.28 2.14
N LEU A 145 5.56 6.46 2.52
CA LEU A 145 6.72 6.62 3.38
C LEU A 145 6.30 6.93 4.81
N LEU A 146 6.63 5.99 5.70
CA LEU A 146 6.25 6.03 7.10
C LEU A 146 7.42 6.54 7.95
N ASP A 147 7.11 7.47 8.83
CA ASP A 147 8.06 8.11 9.75
C ASP A 147 8.21 7.36 11.05
N HIS A 148 7.11 6.83 11.57
CA HIS A 148 7.08 6.25 12.91
C HIS A 148 6.16 5.03 13.02
N THR A 149 5.25 4.84 12.08
CA THR A 149 4.32 3.71 12.05
C THR A 149 4.94 2.53 11.30
N ALA A 150 4.83 1.32 11.86
CA ALA A 150 5.24 0.11 11.16
C ALA A 150 4.38 -0.11 9.89
N PRO A 151 4.96 -0.48 8.74
CA PRO A 151 4.20 -0.76 7.50
C PRO A 151 3.05 -1.74 7.69
N ALA A 152 3.20 -2.68 8.61
CA ALA A 152 2.23 -3.71 8.86
C ALA A 152 0.96 -3.20 9.59
N ALA A 153 0.98 -2.02 10.21
CA ALA A 153 -0.22 -1.39 10.75
C ALA A 153 -1.24 -1.03 9.65
N PHE A 154 -0.77 -0.80 8.41
CA PHE A 154 -1.60 -0.46 7.25
C PHE A 154 -2.27 -1.68 6.61
N THR A 155 -1.90 -2.89 7.00
CA THR A 155 -2.26 -4.14 6.31
C THR A 155 -3.77 -4.28 6.08
N GLU A 156 -4.56 -4.13 7.14
CA GLU A 156 -6.02 -4.27 7.07
C GLU A 156 -6.65 -3.15 6.24
N THR A 157 -6.27 -1.89 6.51
CA THR A 157 -6.86 -0.75 5.80
C THR A 157 -6.52 -0.76 4.31
N ALA A 158 -5.30 -1.13 3.94
CA ALA A 158 -4.89 -1.30 2.55
C ALA A 158 -5.64 -2.47 1.87
N ALA A 159 -5.82 -3.60 2.57
CA ALA A 159 -6.54 -4.77 2.04
C ALA A 159 -8.05 -4.56 1.87
N ARG A 160 -8.63 -3.49 2.43
CA ARG A 160 -10.03 -3.11 2.18
C ARG A 160 -10.26 -2.49 0.80
N GLY A 161 -9.18 -2.14 0.08
CA GLY A 161 -9.29 -1.67 -1.30
C GLY A 161 -9.91 -2.74 -2.20
N MET A 162 -10.76 -2.30 -3.13
CA MET A 162 -11.33 -3.20 -4.13
C MET A 162 -10.21 -3.82 -4.96
N ASP A 163 -10.26 -5.13 -5.12
CA ASP A 163 -9.28 -5.93 -5.87
C ASP A 163 -7.84 -5.77 -5.36
N VAL A 164 -7.62 -5.44 -4.09
CA VAL A 164 -6.27 -5.29 -3.51
C VAL A 164 -5.86 -6.54 -2.74
N ALA A 165 -4.74 -7.12 -3.14
CA ALA A 165 -4.01 -8.13 -2.39
C ALA A 165 -2.80 -7.49 -1.71
N VAL A 166 -2.57 -7.82 -0.44
CA VAL A 166 -1.41 -7.31 0.31
C VAL A 166 -0.58 -8.43 0.93
N ALA A 167 0.71 -8.18 1.13
CA ALA A 167 1.64 -9.12 1.75
C ALA A 167 2.77 -8.37 2.44
N LEU A 168 3.24 -8.89 3.57
CA LEU A 168 4.41 -8.37 4.26
C LEU A 168 5.67 -9.12 3.80
N SER A 169 6.73 -8.37 3.50
CA SER A 169 8.01 -8.93 3.06
C SER A 169 9.17 -8.02 3.42
N GLU A 170 10.12 -8.55 4.20
CA GLU A 170 11.33 -7.84 4.65
C GLU A 170 11.01 -6.47 5.27
N GLY A 171 10.03 -6.41 6.18
CA GLY A 171 9.63 -5.18 6.87
C GLY A 171 8.81 -4.20 6.03
N ARG A 172 8.38 -4.57 4.81
CA ARG A 172 7.55 -3.73 3.92
C ARG A 172 6.18 -4.33 3.73
N LEU A 173 5.15 -3.50 3.64
CA LEU A 173 3.83 -3.93 3.17
C LEU A 173 3.76 -3.70 1.66
N LEU A 174 3.50 -4.76 0.93
CA LEU A 174 3.42 -4.79 -0.53
C LEU A 174 1.95 -4.93 -0.90
N ALA A 175 1.50 -4.18 -1.89
CA ALA A 175 0.15 -4.24 -2.42
C ALA A 175 0.14 -4.36 -3.95
N THR A 176 -0.79 -5.18 -4.44
CA THR A 176 -1.00 -5.51 -5.86
C THR A 176 -2.48 -5.83 -6.10
N LEU A 177 -2.85 -6.14 -7.35
CA LEU A 177 -4.19 -6.64 -7.66
C LEU A 177 -4.39 -8.07 -7.15
N THR A 178 -5.57 -8.37 -6.58
CA THR A 178 -6.06 -9.74 -6.39
C THR A 178 -6.17 -10.45 -7.74
N GLU A 179 -5.87 -11.75 -7.78
CA GLU A 179 -5.68 -12.56 -9.00
C GLU A 179 -6.53 -12.15 -10.23
N TRP A 180 -5.84 -11.69 -11.30
CA TRP A 180 -6.34 -11.62 -12.67
C TRP A 180 -5.76 -12.80 -13.49
N PRO A 181 -6.51 -13.46 -14.41
CA PRO A 181 -5.97 -14.53 -15.23
C PRO A 181 -4.91 -13.98 -16.19
N GLY A 182 -3.66 -14.45 -16.04
CA GLY A 182 -2.49 -13.97 -16.79
C GLY A 182 -1.38 -13.34 -15.92
N SER A 183 -1.41 -13.61 -14.61
CA SER A 183 -0.55 -12.99 -13.60
C SER A 183 0.96 -13.21 -13.81
N ASP A 184 1.67 -12.10 -13.58
CA ASP A 184 3.10 -11.96 -13.33
C ASP A 184 3.69 -13.15 -12.53
N PRO A 185 4.80 -13.80 -12.96
CA PRO A 185 5.39 -14.99 -12.32
C PRO A 185 5.88 -14.81 -10.86
N GLY A 186 5.62 -13.67 -10.23
CA GLY A 186 5.90 -13.36 -8.82
C GLY A 186 4.72 -13.57 -7.85
N SER A 187 3.57 -14.06 -8.32
CA SER A 187 2.37 -14.33 -7.53
C SER A 187 2.52 -15.51 -6.55
N ALA A 188 3.23 -15.28 -5.44
CA ALA A 188 3.08 -16.09 -4.22
C ALA A 188 1.64 -15.96 -3.68
N PRO A 189 1.10 -16.94 -2.91
CA PRO A 189 -0.33 -17.00 -2.64
C PRO A 189 -0.76 -15.83 -1.75
N TRP A 190 -1.44 -14.86 -2.36
CA TRP A 190 -2.08 -13.76 -1.66
C TRP A 190 -3.33 -14.31 -0.96
N THR A 191 -3.23 -14.65 0.32
CA THR A 191 -4.35 -15.19 1.10
C THR A 191 -5.23 -14.06 1.65
N ALA A 192 -6.53 -14.34 1.79
CA ALA A 192 -7.49 -13.53 2.51
C ALA A 192 -6.93 -13.13 3.90
N GLY A 193 -6.72 -11.82 4.11
CA GLY A 193 -6.32 -11.22 5.39
C GLY A 193 -4.94 -11.69 5.91
N PRO A 194 -3.83 -11.02 5.56
CA PRO A 194 -2.47 -11.49 5.87
C PRO A 194 -2.08 -11.52 7.36
N LEU A 195 -3.01 -11.27 8.27
CA LEU A 195 -2.80 -11.28 9.72
C LEU A 195 -3.73 -12.25 10.48
N ALA A 196 -4.64 -12.95 9.78
CA ALA A 196 -5.66 -13.79 10.41
C ALA A 196 -5.08 -15.01 11.16
N PHE A 197 -3.82 -15.37 10.88
CA PHE A 197 -3.17 -16.51 11.52
C PHE A 197 -2.93 -16.36 13.03
N ALA A 198 -3.07 -15.14 13.58
CA ALA A 198 -2.95 -14.88 15.02
C ALA A 198 -4.30 -14.49 15.67
N ASP A 199 -5.42 -14.63 14.93
CA ASP A 199 -6.73 -14.24 15.42
C ASP A 199 -7.14 -15.04 16.66
N ASP A 200 -6.84 -16.33 16.72
CA ASP A 200 -7.19 -17.18 17.85
C ASP A 200 -6.42 -16.75 19.11
N GLU A 201 -5.13 -16.44 19.00
CA GLU A 201 -4.34 -15.91 20.12
C GLU A 201 -4.86 -14.55 20.59
N ILE A 202 -5.24 -13.68 19.65
CA ILE A 202 -5.84 -12.39 19.98
C ILE A 202 -7.18 -12.61 20.70
N LEU A 203 -8.08 -13.44 20.18
CA LEU A 203 -9.40 -13.64 20.79
C LEU A 203 -9.31 -14.30 22.16
N ASN A 204 -8.33 -15.17 22.39
CA ASN A 204 -8.11 -15.85 23.67
C ASN A 204 -7.24 -15.05 24.67
N GLY A 205 -6.81 -13.83 24.33
CA GLY A 205 -5.99 -12.99 25.22
C GLY A 205 -4.55 -13.48 25.41
N LEU A 206 -4.05 -14.31 24.48
CA LEU A 206 -2.70 -14.87 24.49
C LEU A 206 -1.70 -13.87 23.87
N ILE A 207 -1.58 -12.68 24.46
CA ILE A 207 -0.88 -11.52 23.87
C ILE A 207 0.55 -11.86 23.46
N MET A 208 1.34 -12.48 24.34
CA MET A 208 2.73 -12.84 24.02
C MET A 208 2.85 -13.81 22.85
N GLN A 209 1.96 -14.81 22.79
CA GLN A 209 1.98 -15.82 21.73
C GLN A 209 1.56 -15.19 20.40
N GLY A 210 0.56 -14.31 20.39
CA GLY A 210 0.17 -13.57 19.18
C GLY A 210 1.30 -12.66 18.66
N ILE A 211 2.00 -11.95 19.56
CA ILE A 211 3.17 -11.14 19.19
C ILE A 211 4.30 -12.03 18.64
N GLU A 212 4.59 -13.15 19.28
CA GLU A 212 5.59 -14.12 18.81
C GLU A 212 5.22 -14.68 17.43
N LEU A 213 3.95 -15.02 17.20
CA LEU A 213 3.45 -15.45 15.90
C LEU A 213 3.66 -14.38 14.83
N PHE A 214 3.33 -13.12 15.09
CA PHE A 214 3.60 -12.04 14.13
C PHE A 214 5.09 -11.87 13.86
N ARG A 215 5.90 -11.85 14.92
CA ARG A 215 7.37 -11.71 14.80
C ARG A 215 7.95 -12.81 13.93
N ASP A 216 7.57 -14.05 14.18
CA ASP A 216 8.17 -15.22 13.54
C ASP A 216 7.64 -15.41 12.11
N ASN A 217 6.34 -15.21 11.87
CA ASN A 217 5.76 -15.35 10.52
C ASN A 217 6.14 -14.20 9.58
N LEU A 218 6.22 -12.97 10.11
CA LEU A 218 6.48 -11.76 9.31
C LEU A 218 7.96 -11.37 9.31
N ARG A 219 8.79 -12.04 10.13
CA ARG A 219 10.21 -11.76 10.33
C ARG A 219 10.47 -10.28 10.66
N CYS A 220 9.59 -9.68 11.45
CA CYS A 220 9.70 -8.31 11.91
C CYS A 220 10.36 -8.24 13.30
N SER A 221 10.68 -7.02 13.75
CA SER A 221 11.13 -6.77 15.11
C SER A 221 10.00 -6.98 16.13
N ILE A 222 10.36 -7.10 17.42
CA ILE A 222 9.37 -7.22 18.50
C ILE A 222 8.42 -6.01 18.57
N HIS A 223 8.92 -4.80 18.31
CA HIS A 223 8.12 -3.57 18.33
C HIS A 223 7.12 -3.56 17.16
N GLU A 224 7.56 -3.91 15.96
CA GLU A 224 6.65 -4.04 14.81
C GLU A 224 5.60 -5.13 15.07
N ALA A 225 5.98 -6.27 15.64
CA ALA A 225 5.04 -7.32 15.99
C ALA A 225 3.98 -6.87 17.02
N MET A 226 4.36 -6.01 17.98
CA MET A 226 3.43 -5.39 18.91
C MET A 226 2.45 -4.43 18.21
N ASP A 227 2.94 -3.59 17.31
CA ASP A 227 2.09 -2.68 16.52
C ASP A 227 1.09 -3.47 15.66
N ILE A 228 1.56 -4.53 15.01
CA ILE A 228 0.73 -5.44 14.20
C ILE A 228 -0.37 -6.08 15.06
N PHE A 229 0.03 -6.63 16.22
CA PHE A 229 -0.90 -7.24 17.15
C PHE A 229 -1.98 -6.25 17.57
N GLN A 230 -1.59 -5.02 17.91
CA GLN A 230 -2.52 -3.98 18.32
C GLN A 230 -3.47 -3.59 17.19
N SER A 231 -2.97 -3.37 15.97
CA SER A 231 -3.79 -3.07 14.79
C SER A 231 -4.80 -4.18 14.49
N ARG A 232 -4.38 -5.46 14.53
CA ARG A 232 -5.28 -6.60 14.28
C ARG A 232 -6.32 -6.76 15.40
N TYR A 233 -5.94 -6.55 16.65
CA TYR A 233 -6.86 -6.54 17.79
C TYR A 233 -7.97 -5.49 17.63
N GLU A 234 -7.64 -4.26 17.24
CA GLU A 234 -8.65 -3.21 16.99
C GLU A 234 -9.55 -3.54 15.81
N CYS A 235 -9.01 -4.22 14.79
CA CYS A 235 -9.80 -4.69 13.66
C CYS A 235 -10.84 -5.73 14.10
N LEU A 236 -10.39 -6.79 14.77
CA LEU A 236 -11.24 -7.87 15.28
C LEU A 236 -12.32 -7.34 16.22
N ARG A 237 -12.00 -6.35 17.08
CA ARG A 237 -13.00 -5.70 17.96
C ARG A 237 -14.14 -5.05 17.21
N ARG A 238 -13.91 -4.50 16.02
CA ARG A 238 -14.94 -3.88 15.18
C ARG A 238 -15.73 -4.93 14.40
N GLU A 239 -15.04 -5.92 13.85
CA GLU A 239 -15.64 -6.93 12.96
C GLU A 239 -16.39 -8.02 13.74
N ARG A 240 -15.85 -8.42 14.89
CA ARG A 240 -16.29 -9.54 15.71
C ARG A 240 -16.45 -9.13 17.19
N PRO A 241 -17.21 -8.07 17.51
CA PRO A 241 -17.28 -7.54 18.89
C PRO A 241 -17.81 -8.58 19.90
N ALA A 242 -18.67 -9.50 19.46
CA ALA A 242 -19.24 -10.54 20.31
C ALA A 242 -18.22 -11.58 20.79
N ASP A 243 -17.08 -11.69 20.11
CA ASP A 243 -16.04 -12.68 20.44
C ASP A 243 -15.09 -12.17 21.54
N PHE A 244 -15.18 -10.88 21.91
CA PHE A 244 -14.40 -10.30 23.01
C PHE A 244 -15.18 -10.37 24.33
N THR A 245 -14.69 -11.19 25.26
CA THR A 245 -15.35 -11.44 26.56
C THR A 245 -14.96 -10.44 27.65
N VAL A 246 -13.93 -9.62 27.44
CA VAL A 246 -13.38 -8.66 28.42
C VAL A 246 -13.31 -7.26 27.86
N SER A 247 -13.27 -6.22 28.70
CA SER A 247 -13.11 -4.83 28.25
C SER A 247 -11.68 -4.55 27.73
N ARG A 248 -11.47 -3.40 27.07
CA ARG A 248 -10.14 -3.02 26.52
C ARG A 248 -9.08 -2.89 27.62
N ALA A 249 -9.49 -2.31 28.75
CA ALA A 249 -8.63 -2.10 29.91
C ALA A 249 -8.26 -3.43 30.61
N GLU A 250 -9.16 -4.41 30.60
CA GLU A 250 -8.91 -5.73 31.18
C GLU A 250 -8.03 -6.59 30.27
N TYR A 251 -8.21 -6.50 28.95
CA TYR A 251 -7.47 -7.28 27.97
C TYR A 251 -5.94 -7.07 28.08
N GLY A 252 -5.50 -5.83 28.26
CA GLY A 252 -4.07 -5.48 28.33
C GLY A 252 -3.44 -5.50 29.73
N LYS A 253 -4.19 -5.92 30.75
CA LYS A 253 -3.77 -5.80 32.15
C LYS A 253 -2.55 -6.69 32.44
N GLY A 254 -1.48 -6.08 32.95
CA GLY A 254 -0.21 -6.78 33.24
C GLY A 254 0.76 -6.85 32.05
N PHE A 255 0.35 -6.33 30.88
CA PHE A 255 1.20 -6.27 29.69
C PHE A 255 1.65 -4.84 29.37
N TYR A 256 0.72 -3.89 29.40
CA TYR A 256 0.98 -2.46 29.14
C TYR A 256 1.24 -1.66 30.44
N SER A 257 1.94 -2.25 31.41
CA SER A 257 2.18 -1.66 32.74
C SER A 257 3.40 -0.75 32.77
#